data_AF-A0A419KZ29-F1
#
_entry.id   AF-A0A419KZ29-F1
#
_cell.length_a   1.000
_cell.length_b   1.000
_cell.length_c   1.000
_cell.angle_alpha   90.00
_cell.angle_beta   90.00
_cell.angle_gamma   90.00
#
_symmetry.space_group_name_H-M   'P 1'
#
loop_
_entity.id
_entity.type
_entity.pdbx_description
1 polymer ?
#
loop_
_entity_poly.entity_id
_entity_poly.type
_entity_poly.pdbx_seq_one_letter_code
_entity_poly.pdbx_strand_id
1 'polypeptide(L)' 'MRYEVEVRFHRDFIEVHGNRIIIGLTSKPERGRANRELIRKLAKHFNLPQSHVRIVSGVRSRKKVVEIIEE' A
#
# COMPACT_ATOMS: atom_id res chain seq x y z
N MET A 1 -10.97 -0.26 8.03
CA MET A 1 -10.76 1.18 7.74
C MET A 1 -10.19 1.39 6.33
N ARG A 2 -10.38 2.57 5.72
CA ARG A 2 -9.86 2.88 4.38
C ARG A 2 -8.77 3.94 4.44
N TYR A 3 -7.68 3.69 3.72
CA TYR A 3 -6.50 4.56 3.65
C TYR A 3 -6.21 4.91 2.20
N GLU A 4 -5.90 6.18 1.96
CA GLU A 4 -5.39 6.66 0.68
C GLU A 4 -3.88 6.41 0.63
N VAL A 5 -3.43 5.56 -0.28
CA VAL A 5 -2.03 5.16 -0.42
C VAL A 5 -1.40 5.77 -1.66
N GLU A 6 -0.37 6.58 -1.51
CA GLU A 6 0.42 7.14 -2.60
C GLU A 6 1.74 6.38 -2.75
N VAL A 7 1.98 5.82 -3.93
CA VAL A 7 3.21 5.08 -4.23
C VAL A 7 4.25 6.01 -4.87
N ARG A 8 5.42 6.10 -4.24
CA ARG A 8 6.61 6.77 -4.75
C ARG A 8 7.65 5.71 -5.15
N PHE A 9 8.23 5.85 -6.34
CA PHE A 9 9.26 4.93 -6.83
C PHE A 9 10.67 5.41 -6.48
N HIS A 10 11.64 4.51 -6.49
CA HIS A 10 13.09 4.77 -6.29
C HIS A 10 13.54 5.07 -4.85
N ARG A 11 12.66 4.88 -3.86
CA ARG A 11 12.99 5.02 -2.44
C ARG A 11 12.20 3.99 -1.64
N ASP A 12 12.75 3.53 -0.52
CA ASP A 12 12.09 2.58 0.39
C ASP A 12 11.72 3.29 1.69
N PHE A 13 10.44 3.62 1.88
CA PHE A 13 9.96 4.28 3.10
C PHE A 13 8.45 4.08 3.29
N ILE A 14 7.95 4.39 4.49
CA ILE A 14 6.53 4.47 4.78
C ILE A 14 6.27 5.70 5.66
N GLU A 15 5.37 6.56 5.23
CA GLU A 15 4.92 7.74 5.96
C GLU A 15 3.41 7.66 6.13
N VAL A 16 2.94 7.82 7.36
CA VAL A 16 1.51 7.77 7.69
C VAL A 16 1.08 9.15 8.16
N HIS A 17 0.11 9.73 7.46
CA HIS A 17 -0.49 11.04 7.72
C HIS A 17 -1.99 10.87 7.93
N GLY A 18 -2.38 10.42 9.12
CA GLY A 18 -3.78 10.11 9.44
C GLY A 18 -4.35 9.06 8.47
N ASN A 19 -5.25 9.49 7.58
CA ASN A 19 -5.89 8.60 6.60
C ASN A 19 -5.09 8.44 5.28
N ARG A 20 -3.95 9.12 5.14
CA ARG A 20 -3.06 9.04 3.97
C ARG A 20 -1.78 8.30 4.31
N ILE A 21 -1.33 7.43 3.43
CA ILE A 21 -0.09 6.68 3.56
C ILE A 21 0.74 6.92 2.31
N ILE A 22 1.96 7.41 2.46
CA ILE A 22 2.92 7.53 1.36
C ILE A 22 3.91 6.40 1.51
N ILE A 23 4.04 5.58 0.47
CA ILE A 23 4.96 4.44 0.49
C ILE A 23 5.98 4.56 -0.63
N GLY A 24 7.25 4.44 -0.26
CA GLY A 24 8.35 4.25 -1.17
C GLY A 24 8.47 2.76 -1.54
N LEU A 25 8.35 2.46 -2.84
CA LEU A 25 8.68 1.16 -3.41
C LEU A 25 9.90 1.29 -4.33
N THR A 26 10.83 0.36 -4.21
CA THR A 26 11.98 0.27 -5.13
C THR A 26 11.64 -0.56 -6.37
N SER A 27 10.62 -1.40 -6.28
CA SER A 27 10.12 -2.18 -7.42
C SER A 27 9.51 -1.31 -8.50
N LYS A 28 9.88 -1.59 -9.75
CA LYS A 28 9.21 -1.04 -10.93
C LYS A 28 7.71 -1.41 -10.90
N PRO A 29 6.80 -0.54 -11.41
CA PRO A 29 5.37 -0.84 -11.54
C PRO A 29 5.05 -1.89 -12.63
N GLU A 30 5.90 -2.89 -12.80
CA GLU A 30 5.71 -3.96 -13.76
C GLU A 30 4.75 -5.02 -13.19
N ARG A 31 3.62 -5.23 -13.90
CA ARG A 31 2.71 -6.38 -13.76
C ARG A 31 2.42 -6.81 -12.31
N GLY A 32 1.98 -5.88 -11.48
CA GLY A 32 1.48 -6.20 -10.12
C GLY A 32 2.55 -6.48 -9.06
N ARG A 33 3.86 -6.38 -9.37
CA ARG A 33 4.93 -6.47 -8.35
C ARG A 33 4.78 -5.39 -7.28
N ALA A 34 4.54 -4.16 -7.70
CA ALA A 34 4.27 -3.04 -6.81
C ALA A 34 3.06 -3.29 -5.88
N ASN A 35 2.01 -3.98 -6.34
CA ASN A 35 0.83 -4.28 -5.50
C ASN A 35 1.18 -5.29 -4.39
N ARG A 36 1.93 -6.33 -4.73
CA ARG A 36 2.35 -7.34 -3.75
C ARG A 36 3.28 -6.75 -2.70
N GLU A 37 4.21 -5.89 -3.11
CA GLU A 37 5.12 -5.21 -2.19
C GLU A 37 4.38 -4.22 -1.28
N LEU A 38 3.45 -3.44 -1.84
CA LEU A 38 2.55 -2.57 -1.08
C LEU A 38 1.81 -3.34 0.00
N ILE A 39 1.12 -4.42 -0.38
CA ILE A 39 0.33 -5.26 0.55
C ILE A 39 1.24 -5.82 1.64
N ARG A 40 2.42 -6.35 1.27
CA ARG A 40 3.40 -6.87 2.25
C ARG A 40 3.85 -5.80 3.24
N LYS A 41 4.18 -4.60 2.77
CA LYS A 41 4.64 -3.52 3.65
C LYS A 41 3.54 -3.04 4.58
N LEU A 42 2.33 -2.82 4.06
CA LEU A 42 1.19 -2.40 4.86
C LEU A 42 0.84 -3.47 5.90
N ALA A 43 0.73 -4.74 5.49
CA ALA A 43 0.50 -5.87 6.38
C ALA A 43 1.53 -5.91 7.52
N LYS A 44 2.83 -5.75 7.20
CA LYS A 44 3.89 -5.72 8.21
C LYS A 44 3.83 -4.49 9.12
N HIS A 45 3.44 -3.33 8.60
CA HIS A 45 3.37 -2.09 9.37
C HIS A 45 2.20 -2.11 10.37
N PHE A 46 1.03 -2.58 9.94
CA PHE A 46 -0.15 -2.73 10.79
C PHE A 46 -0.13 -4.04 11.61
N ASN A 47 0.86 -4.89 11.40
CA ASN A 47 0.98 -6.22 11.99
C ASN A 47 -0.26 -7.11 11.72
N LEU A 48 -0.81 -6.97 10.52
CA LEU A 48 -2.00 -7.69 10.05
C LEU A 48 -1.64 -8.71 8.97
N PRO A 49 -2.44 -9.77 8.79
CA PRO A 49 -2.31 -10.67 7.65
C PRO A 49 -2.51 -9.94 6.31
N GLN A 50 -1.81 -10.38 5.27
CA GLN A 50 -1.97 -9.79 3.92
C GLN A 50 -3.42 -9.92 3.38
N SER A 51 -4.17 -10.92 3.84
CA SER A 51 -5.59 -11.09 3.49
C SER A 51 -6.48 -9.94 3.96
N HIS A 52 -6.07 -9.25 5.04
CA HIS A 52 -6.78 -8.11 5.60
C HIS A 52 -6.47 -6.80 4.86
N VAL A 53 -5.50 -6.79 3.94
CA VAL A 53 -5.10 -5.60 3.18
C VAL A 53 -5.57 -5.75 1.74
N ARG A 54 -6.62 -5.02 1.35
CA ARG A 54 -7.22 -5.10 0.00
C ARG A 54 -7.15 -3.76 -0.72
N ILE A 55 -6.70 -3.77 -1.97
CA ILE A 55 -6.72 -2.57 -2.80
C ILE A 55 -8.14 -2.44 -3.38
N VAL A 56 -8.90 -1.44 -2.93
CA VAL A 56 -10.28 -1.19 -3.38
C VAL A 56 -10.34 -0.26 -4.58
N SER A 57 -9.33 0.59 -4.78
CA SER A 57 -9.27 1.49 -5.94
C SER A 57 -7.84 1.88 -6.33
N GLY A 58 -7.67 2.36 -7.57
CA GLY A 58 -6.39 2.88 -8.07
C GLY A 58 -5.40 1.81 -8.50
N VAL A 59 -5.83 0.60 -8.86
CA VAL A 59 -4.94 -0.51 -9.25
C VAL A 59 -3.94 -0.12 -10.37
N ARG A 60 -4.35 0.76 -11.30
CA ARG A 60 -3.52 1.30 -12.38
C ARG A 60 -2.91 2.69 -12.11
N SER A 61 -3.21 3.31 -10.96
CA SER A 61 -2.76 4.66 -10.60
C SER A 61 -1.68 4.64 -9.51
N ARG A 62 -0.93 5.74 -9.39
CA ARG A 62 0.02 5.96 -8.27
C ARG A 62 -0.69 6.22 -6.95
N LYS A 63 -1.92 6.76 -7.01
CA LYS A 63 -2.81 6.93 -5.87
C LYS A 63 -3.77 5.76 -5.82
N LYS A 64 -3.77 5.06 -4.69
CA LYS A 64 -4.53 3.84 -4.43
C LYS A 64 -5.39 4.06 -3.21
N VAL A 65 -6.50 3.35 -3.12
CA VAL A 65 -7.25 3.25 -1.87
C VAL A 65 -7.14 1.82 -1.40
N VAL A 66 -6.66 1.65 -0.18
CA VAL A 66 -6.47 0.37 0.47
C VAL A 66 -7.43 0.28 1.64
N GLU A 67 -8.16 -0.81 1.70
CA GLU A 67 -9.00 -1.18 2.82
C GLU A 67 -8.23 -2.16 3.70
N ILE A 68 -8.17 -1.83 4.98
CA ILE A 68 -7.58 -2.65 6.04
C ILE A 68 -8.73 -3.16 6.90
N ILE A 69 -8.88 -4.48 6.97
CA ILE A 69 -9.88 -5.14 7.80
C ILE A 69 -9.18 -5.48 9.13
N GLU A 70 -9.57 -4.86 10.22
CA GLU A 70 -9.11 -5.19 11.56
C GLU A 70 -10.27 -5.98 12.20
N GLU A 71 -10.04 -7.28 12.46
CA GLU A 71 -10.95 -8.15 13.23
C GLU A 71 -10.49 -8.22 14.69
#